data_AF-A0A7Y2YRT0-F1
#
_entry.id   AF-A0A7Y2YRT0-F1
#
_cell.length_a   1.000
_cell.length_b   1.000
_cell.length_c   1.000
_cell.angle_alpha   90.00
_cell.angle_beta   90.00
_cell.angle_gamma   90.00
#
_symmetry.space_group_name_H-M   'P 1'
#
loop_
_entity.id
_entity.type
_entity.pdbx_description
1 polymer ?
#
loop_
_entity_poly.entity_id
_entity_poly.type
_entity_poly.pdbx_seq_one_letter_code
_entity_poly.pdbx_strand_id
1 'polypeptide(L)'
;MNAKHQERVRHLQAEELESLAIPGDHRLPARSSAHAAECVRCQRDVEELRALHTALQALTPLQPALGFTDRVMQRVRLPLP
;
A
#
# COMPACT_ATOMS: atom_id res chain seq x y z
N MET A 1 5.68 -31.63 -1.18
CA MET A 1 4.51 -31.13 -0.42
C MET A 1 5.06 -30.38 0.79
N ASN A 2 4.98 -29.03 0.92
CA ASN A 2 5.16 -28.31 2.21
C ASN A 2 5.02 -26.77 2.15
N ALA A 3 5.18 -26.12 0.99
CA ALA A 3 5.10 -24.65 0.92
C ALA A 3 3.73 -24.07 1.35
N LYS A 4 2.63 -24.79 1.05
CA LYS A 4 1.26 -24.36 1.37
C LYS A 4 0.91 -24.38 2.86
N HIS A 5 1.62 -25.19 3.67
CA HIS A 5 1.37 -25.27 5.11
C HIS A 5 2.21 -24.24 5.88
N GLN A 6 3.41 -23.93 5.40
CA GLN A 6 4.28 -22.92 5.98
C GLN A 6 3.69 -21.50 5.89
N GLU A 7 3.00 -21.16 4.81
CA GLU A 7 2.33 -19.86 4.67
C GLU A 7 1.11 -19.69 5.57
N ARG A 8 0.48 -20.78 6.04
CA ARG A 8 -0.60 -20.67 7.05
C ARG A 8 -0.07 -20.38 8.46
N VAL A 9 1.18 -20.75 8.74
CA VAL A 9 1.79 -20.63 10.07
C VAL A 9 2.61 -19.36 10.22
N ARG A 10 3.12 -18.78 9.12
CA ARG A 10 3.89 -17.53 9.17
C ARG A 10 2.96 -16.30 9.15
N HIS A 11 3.21 -15.35 10.04
CA HIS A 11 2.62 -14.02 9.94
C HIS A 11 3.15 -13.25 8.72
N LEU A 12 2.34 -12.32 8.22
CA LEU A 12 2.72 -11.41 7.16
C LEU A 12 3.87 -10.50 7.61
N GLN A 13 4.78 -10.18 6.69
CA GLN A 13 5.84 -9.20 6.93
C GLN A 13 5.29 -7.78 6.80
N ALA A 14 6.08 -6.81 7.24
CA ALA A 14 5.69 -5.40 7.24
C ALA A 14 5.24 -4.91 5.84
N GLU A 15 5.97 -5.28 4.79
CA GLU A 15 5.66 -4.86 3.42
C GLU A 15 4.34 -5.48 2.92
N GLU A 16 4.05 -6.72 3.33
CA GLU A 16 2.81 -7.40 3.00
C GLU A 16 1.62 -6.79 3.76
N LEU A 17 1.80 -6.40 5.02
CA LEU A 17 0.78 -5.70 5.81
C LEU A 17 0.49 -4.32 5.23
N GLU A 18 1.53 -3.57 4.85
CA GLU A 18 1.46 -2.24 4.24
C GLU A 18 0.67 -2.27 2.92
N SER A 19 1.00 -3.21 2.02
CA SER A 19 0.27 -3.38 0.76
C SER A 19 -1.20 -3.76 0.96
N LEU A 20 -1.57 -4.49 2.03
CA LEU A 20 -2.98 -4.78 2.37
C LEU A 20 -3.71 -3.58 2.98
N ALA A 21 -2.97 -2.63 3.56
CA ALA A 21 -3.52 -1.46 4.23
C ALA A 21 -3.80 -0.31 3.25
N ILE A 22 -3.04 -0.20 2.17
CA ILE A 22 -3.19 0.86 1.16
C ILE A 22 -4.35 0.51 0.19
N PRO A 23 -5.40 1.35 0.08
CA PRO A 23 -6.49 1.13 -0.87
C PRO A 23 -5.99 1.09 -2.32
N GLY A 24 -6.38 0.05 -3.07
CA GLY A 24 -6.11 -0.07 -4.51
C GLY A 24 -4.79 -0.75 -4.89
N ASP A 25 -3.90 -1.07 -3.94
CA ASP A 25 -2.69 -1.86 -4.22
C ASP A 25 -2.96 -3.37 -4.11
N HIS A 26 -3.53 -3.96 -5.16
CA HIS A 26 -3.90 -5.38 -5.20
C HIS A 26 -2.75 -6.31 -5.62
N ARG A 27 -1.49 -5.92 -5.42
CA ARG A 27 -0.33 -6.73 -5.85
C ARG A 27 -0.13 -8.00 -5.03
N LEU A 28 -0.85 -8.17 -3.93
CA LEU A 28 -0.67 -9.32 -3.07
C LEU A 28 -1.48 -10.55 -3.53
N PRO A 29 -0.90 -11.75 -3.38
CA PRO A 29 -1.63 -12.99 -3.61
C PRO A 29 -2.89 -13.10 -2.73
N ALA A 30 -3.97 -13.66 -3.27
CA ALA A 30 -5.24 -13.85 -2.54
C ALA A 30 -5.10 -14.60 -1.20
N ARG A 31 -4.08 -15.46 -1.07
CA ARG A 31 -3.76 -16.17 0.18
C ARG A 31 -3.32 -15.24 1.31
N SER A 32 -2.64 -14.13 1.02
CA SER A 32 -2.19 -13.17 2.04
C SER A 32 -3.40 -12.42 2.61
N SER A 33 -4.34 -12.03 1.75
CA SER A 33 -5.61 -11.44 2.18
C SER A 33 -6.46 -12.42 3.00
N ALA A 34 -6.52 -13.68 2.58
CA ALA A 34 -7.22 -14.73 3.33
C ALA A 34 -6.59 -14.96 4.72
N HIS A 35 -5.26 -15.03 4.80
CA HIS A 35 -4.56 -15.15 6.09
C HIS A 35 -4.83 -13.94 7.00
N ALA A 36 -4.76 -12.72 6.47
CA ALA A 36 -5.04 -11.52 7.26
C ALA A 36 -6.47 -11.47 7.80
N ALA A 37 -7.44 -12.08 7.11
CA ALA A 37 -8.81 -12.18 7.58
C ALA A 37 -9.02 -13.27 8.67
N GLU A 38 -8.16 -14.29 8.71
CA GLU A 38 -8.27 -15.41 9.67
C GLU A 38 -7.33 -15.25 10.88
N CYS A 39 -6.26 -14.46 10.78
CA CYS A 39 -5.27 -14.27 11.83
C CYS A 39 -5.47 -12.95 12.59
N VAL A 40 -5.92 -13.03 13.84
CA VAL A 40 -6.19 -11.86 14.71
C VAL A 40 -5.04 -10.86 14.77
N ARG A 41 -3.79 -11.34 14.82
CA ARG A 41 -2.61 -10.46 14.84
C ARG A 41 -2.47 -9.68 13.54
N CYS A 42 -2.44 -10.39 12.41
CA CYS A 42 -2.29 -9.75 11.10
C CYS A 42 -3.48 -8.84 10.79
N GLN A 43 -4.69 -9.22 11.20
CA GLN A 43 -5.88 -8.39 11.09
C GLN A 43 -5.70 -7.06 11.81
N ARG A 44 -5.32 -7.10 13.10
CA ARG A 44 -5.13 -5.90 13.91
C ARG A 44 -4.05 -4.99 13.31
N ASP A 45 -2.92 -5.56 12.92
CA ASP A 45 -1.80 -4.80 12.36
C ASP A 45 -2.21 -4.11 11.04
N VAL A 46 -3.00 -4.78 10.18
CA VAL A 46 -3.58 -4.17 8.96
C VAL A 46 -4.58 -3.05 9.29
N GLU A 47 -5.44 -3.24 10.28
CA GLU A 47 -6.42 -2.24 10.70
C GLU A 47 -5.75 -0.97 11.26
N GLU A 48 -4.69 -1.13 12.06
CA GLU A 48 -3.87 -0.02 12.56
C GLU A 48 -3.23 0.77 11.41
N LEU A 49 -2.64 0.07 10.43
CA LEU A 49 -2.07 0.71 9.25
C LEU A 49 -3.13 1.42 8.40
N ARG A 50 -4.33 0.84 8.23
CA ARG A 50 -5.44 1.50 7.52
C ARG A 50 -5.87 2.80 8.19
N ALA A 51 -5.92 2.81 9.52
CA ALA A 51 -6.24 4.02 10.28
C ALA A 51 -5.16 5.09 10.09
N LEU A 52 -3.88 4.70 10.11
CA LEU A 52 -2.76 5.59 9.83
C LEU A 52 -2.84 6.19 8.41
N HIS A 53 -3.06 5.36 7.39
CA HIS A 53 -3.20 5.82 6.00
C HIS A 53 -4.38 6.77 5.83
N THR A 54 -5.50 6.47 6.49
CA THR A 54 -6.68 7.35 6.50
C THR A 54 -6.35 8.72 7.10
N ALA A 55 -5.62 8.75 8.22
CA ALA A 55 -5.18 9.99 8.85
C ALA A 55 -4.23 10.80 7.95
N LEU A 56 -3.29 10.13 7.28
CA LEU A 56 -2.39 10.73 6.29
C LEU A 56 -3.13 11.30 5.08
N GLN A 57 -4.14 10.59 4.57
CA GLN A 57 -4.97 11.05 3.44
C GLN A 57 -5.85 12.26 3.79
N ALA A 58 -6.21 12.41 5.07
CA ALA A 58 -6.98 13.55 5.56
C ALA A 58 -6.14 14.84 5.69
N LEU A 59 -4.81 14.76 5.55
CA LEU A 59 -3.95 15.95 5.57
C LEU A 59 -4.28 16.86 4.39
N THR A 60 -4.26 18.17 4.62
CA THR A 60 -4.48 19.16 3.57
C THR A 60 -3.45 18.97 2.46
N PRO A 61 -3.88 18.73 1.21
CA PRO A 61 -2.94 18.62 0.11
C PRO A 61 -2.11 19.89 -0.03
N LEU A 62 -0.80 19.75 -0.15
CA LEU A 62 0.07 20.86 -0.47
C LEU A 62 -0.22 21.29 -1.92
N GLN A 63 -0.88 22.44 -2.07
CA GLN A 63 -1.14 23.03 -3.38
C GLN A 63 0.18 23.65 -3.89
N PRO A 64 0.70 23.21 -5.05
CA PRO A 64 1.87 23.83 -5.63
C PRO A 64 1.56 25.28 -6.06
N ALA A 65 2.58 26.15 -6.02
CA ALA A 65 2.44 27.54 -6.44
C ALA A 65 2.00 27.65 -7.91
N LEU A 66 1.32 28.74 -8.27
CA LEU A 66 0.91 29.02 -9.65
C LEU A 66 2.09 28.87 -10.64
N GLY A 67 1.80 28.28 -11.81
CA GLY A 67 2.79 27.99 -12.85
C GLY A 67 3.74 26.82 -12.53
N PHE A 68 3.51 26.06 -11.45
CA PHE A 68 4.32 24.88 -11.12
C PHE A 68 4.33 23.86 -12.26
N THR A 69 3.15 23.54 -12.82
CA THR A 69 3.01 22.60 -13.94
C THR A 69 3.89 23.02 -15.11
N ASP A 70 3.83 24.29 -15.52
CA ASP A 70 4.62 24.80 -16.65
C ASP A 70 6.12 24.68 -16.38
N ARG A 71 6.57 25.04 -15.16
CA ARG A 71 7.98 24.92 -14.75
C ARG A 71 8.47 23.47 -14.70
N VAL A 72 7.59 22.53 -14.39
CA VAL A 72 7.89 21.09 -14.44
C VAL A 72 7.99 20.65 -15.90
N MET A 73 6.97 20.94 -16.70
CA MET A 73 6.88 20.48 -18.09
C MET A 73 8.00 21.03 -18.97
N GLN A 74 8.50 22.24 -18.71
CA GLN A 74 9.69 22.79 -19.38
C GLN A 74 10.96 21.96 -19.18
N ARG A 75 11.02 21.13 -18.13
CA ARG A 75 12.18 20.29 -17.80
C ARG A 75 11.97 18.82 -18.16
N VAL A 76 10.75 18.41 -18.49
CA VAL A 76 10.46 17.03 -18.88
C VAL A 76 10.98 16.80 -20.30
N ARG A 77 11.94 15.88 -20.43
CA ARG A 77 12.37 15.39 -21.75
C ARG A 77 11.49 14.21 -22.14
N LEU A 78 10.63 14.42 -23.12
CA LEU A 78 9.84 13.34 -23.70
C LEU A 78 10.68 12.65 -24.80
N PRO A 79 10.70 11.30 -24.86
CA PRO A 79 11.25 10.62 -26.02
C PRO A 79 10.42 11.00 -27.27
N LEU A 80 11.12 11.21 -28.40
CA LEU A 80 10.45 11.39 -29.69
C LEU A 80 9.70 10.10 -30.05
N PRO A 81 8.50 10.20 -30.63
CA PRO A 81 7.71 9.04 -31.04
C PRO A 81 8.42 8.19 -32.11
#